data_AF-T0ZUX5-F1
#
_entry.id   AF-T0ZUX5-F1
#
_cell.length_a   1.000
_cell.length_b   1.000
_cell.length_c   1.000
_cell.angle_alpha   90.00
_cell.angle_beta   90.00
_cell.angle_gamma   90.00
#
_symmetry.space_group_name_H-M   'P 1'
#
loop_
_entity.id
_entity.type
_entity.pdbx_description
1 polymer ?
#
loop_
_entity_poly.entity_id
_entity_poly.type
_entity_poly.pdbx_seq_one_letter_code
_entity_poly.pdbx_strand_id
1 'polypeptide(L)' 'SRAYYDSRRAKGDGHNCALRALSNRWVGILHGCLAHREAYDEVKAWGHRAGYAPDGSVQAA' A
#
# COMPACT_ATOMS: atom_id res chain seq x y z
N SER A 1 0.17 -3.49 -4.00
CA SER A 1 1.25 -2.52 -3.64
C SER A 1 1.87 -1.83 -4.87
N ARG A 2 2.03 -2.54 -5.99
CA ARG A 2 2.61 -2.03 -7.25
C ARG A 2 1.88 -0.81 -7.86
N ALA A 3 0.55 -0.83 -7.87
CA ALA A 3 -0.25 0.27 -8.41
C ALA A 3 0.04 1.65 -7.76
N TYR A 4 0.34 1.69 -6.46
CA TYR A 4 0.70 2.95 -5.80
C TYR A 4 2.07 3.45 -6.23
N TYR A 5 3.06 2.55 -6.31
CA TYR A 5 4.39 2.88 -6.83
C TYR A 5 4.29 3.38 -8.28
N ASP A 6 3.55 2.67 -9.13
CA ASP A 6 3.33 3.02 -10.53
C ASP A 6 2.61 4.38 -10.63
N SER A 7 1.62 4.66 -9.79
CA SER A 7 0.98 5.98 -9.74
C SER A 7 1.93 7.11 -9.34
N ARG A 8 2.90 6.85 -8.46
CA ARG A 8 3.92 7.83 -8.05
C ARG A 8 4.91 8.07 -9.18
N ARG A 9 5.35 7.00 -9.86
CA ARG A 9 6.19 7.08 -11.08
C ARG A 9 5.48 7.83 -12.21
N ALA A 10 4.19 7.57 -12.44
CA ALA A 10 3.37 8.27 -13.42
C ALA A 10 3.19 9.77 -13.09
N LYS A 11 3.21 10.13 -11.80
CA LYS A 11 3.22 11.53 -11.33
C LYS A 11 4.59 12.23 -11.50
N GLY A 12 5.60 11.54 -12.01
CA GLY A 12 6.94 12.09 -12.22
C GLY A 12 7.91 11.91 -11.05
N ASP A 13 7.53 11.19 -9.99
CA ASP A 13 8.47 10.93 -8.90
C ASP A 13 9.65 10.09 -9.39
N GLY A 14 10.86 10.51 -9.01
CA GLY A 14 12.06 9.70 -9.16
C GLY A 14 11.92 8.34 -8.46
N HIS A 15 12.66 7.33 -8.93
CA HIS A 15 12.58 5.95 -8.44
C HIS A 15 12.67 5.87 -6.91
N ASN A 16 13.66 6.54 -6.31
CA ASN A 16 13.88 6.57 -4.87
C ASN A 16 12.75 7.27 -4.10
N CYS A 17 12.16 8.32 -4.67
CA CYS A 17 11.03 9.03 -4.07
C CYS A 17 9.79 8.14 -4.03
N ALA A 18 9.48 7.49 -5.15
CA ALA A 18 8.37 6.55 -5.26
C ALA A 18 8.54 5.34 -4.30
N LEU A 19 9.76 4.79 -4.20
CA LEU A 19 10.07 3.72 -3.25
C LEU A 19 9.93 4.19 -1.80
N ARG A 20 10.46 5.35 -1.45
CA ARG A 20 10.35 5.88 -0.07
C ARG A 20 8.90 6.16 0.31
N ALA A 21 8.10 6.70 -0.62
CA ALA A 21 6.67 6.89 -0.41
C ALA A 21 5.92 5.57 -0.21
N LEU A 22 6.32 4.51 -0.93
CA LEU A 22 5.81 3.16 -0.71
C LEU A 22 6.23 2.63 0.66
N SER A 23 7.52 2.65 1.00
CA SER A 23 8.04 2.10 2.25
C SER A 23 7.48 2.79 3.49
N ASN A 24 7.41 4.14 3.49
CA ASN A 24 6.84 4.89 4.60
C ASN A 24 5.37 4.50 4.87
N ARG A 25 4.62 4.21 3.80
CA ARG A 25 3.24 3.74 3.92
C ARG A 25 3.15 2.36 4.57
N TRP A 26 4.06 1.44 4.24
CA TRP A 26 4.11 0.10 4.84
C TRP A 26 4.45 0.18 6.33
N VAL A 27 5.41 1.03 6.69
CA VAL A 27 5.77 1.26 8.09
C VAL A 27 4.58 1.80 8.89
N GLY A 28 3.77 2.70 8.32
CA GLY A 28 2.57 3.21 8.98
C GLY A 28 1.52 2.12 9.27
N ILE A 29 1.30 1.21 8.33
CA ILE A 29 0.36 0.09 8.50
C ILE A 29 0.86 -0.87 9.59
N LEU A 30 2.13 -1.27 9.51
CA LEU A 30 2.75 -2.14 10.52
C LEU A 30 2.71 -1.49 11.90
N HIS A 31 3.07 -0.20 11.99
CA HIS A 31 2.99 0.54 13.24
C HIS A 31 1.57 0.53 13.82
N GLY A 32 0.54 0.71 12.99
CA GLY A 32 -0.85 0.56 13.42
C GLY A 32 -1.14 -0.83 14.00
N CYS A 33 -0.75 -1.89 13.30
CA CYS A 33 -0.93 -3.26 13.78
C CYS A 33 -0.22 -3.50 15.13
N LEU A 34 1.03 -3.06 15.26
CA LEU A 34 1.78 -3.18 16.52
C LEU A 34 1.16 -2.35 17.65
N ALA A 35 0.76 -1.11 17.38
CA ALA A 35 0.16 -0.21 18.36
C ALA A 35 -1.16 -0.75 18.92
N HIS A 36 -1.97 -1.38 18.06
CA HIS A 36 -3.25 -1.98 18.44
C HIS A 36 -3.13 -3.45 18.87
N ARG A 37 -1.93 -4.05 18.81
CA ARG A 37 -1.69 -5.48 19.03
C ARG A 37 -2.60 -6.38 18.18
N GLU A 38 -2.93 -5.93 16.98
CA GLU A 38 -3.72 -6.70 16.03
C GLU A 38 -2.80 -7.42 15.05
N ALA A 39 -3.19 -8.64 14.66
CA ALA A 39 -2.54 -9.30 13.54
C ALA A 39 -2.69 -8.45 12.27
N TYR A 40 -1.69 -8.48 11.41
CA TYR A 40 -1.76 -7.80 10.13
C TYR A 40 -2.93 -8.36 9.31
N ASP A 41 -3.86 -7.48 8.97
CA ASP A 41 -5.03 -7.77 8.16
C ASP A 41 -4.93 -6.93 6.88
N GLU A 42 -4.82 -7.62 5.75
CA GLU A 42 -4.67 -7.02 4.44
C GLU A 42 -5.91 -6.21 4.00
N VAL A 43 -7.10 -6.63 4.42
CA VAL A 43 -8.35 -5.93 4.12
C VAL A 43 -8.43 -4.64 4.92
N LYS A 44 -8.01 -4.62 6.19
CA LYS A 44 -7.87 -3.35 6.94
C LYS A 44 -6.76 -2.45 6.37
N ALA A 45 -5.63 -3.03 5.98
CA ALA A 45 -4.47 -2.32 5.45
C ALA A 45 -4.73 -1.65 4.08
N TRP A 46 -5.49 -2.32 3.21
CA TRP A 46 -5.64 -1.93 1.81
C TRP A 46 -7.09 -1.82 1.32
N GLY A 47 -8.10 -2.22 2.10
CA GLY A 47 -9.51 -2.28 1.69
C GLY A 47 -10.17 -0.93 1.37
N HIS A 48 -9.56 0.19 1.78
CA HIS A 48 -9.97 1.53 1.33
C HIS A 48 -9.50 1.85 -0.10
N ARG A 49 -8.80 0.94 -0.79
CA ARG A 49 -8.39 1.10 -2.18
C ARG A 49 -9.41 0.42 -3.09
N ALA A 50 -10.01 1.18 -4.00
CA ALA A 50 -10.78 0.61 -5.10
C ALA A 50 -9.88 -0.37 -5.89
N GLY A 51 -10.29 -1.65 -5.98
CA GLY A 51 -9.60 -2.69 -6.75
C GLY A 51 -8.66 -3.62 -5.95
N TYR A 52 -8.69 -3.60 -4.62
CA TYR A 52 -7.99 -4.61 -3.81
C TYR A 52 -8.87 -5.85 -3.59
N ALA A 53 -8.61 -6.93 -4.32
CA ALA A 53 -9.19 -8.23 -4.01
C ALA A 53 -8.35 -8.95 -2.93
N PRO A 54 -8.98 -9.66 -1.97
CA PRO A 54 -8.28 -10.28 -0.84
C PRO A 54 -7.31 -11.41 -1.23
N ASP A 55 -7.34 -11.90 -2.48
CA ASP A 55 -6.38 -12.85 -3.05
C ASP A 55 -5.14 -12.19 -3.67
N GLY A 56 -5.01 -10.85 -3.56
CA GLY A 56 -3.87 -10.09 -4.09
C GLY A 56 -3.96 -9.77 -5.58
N SER A 57 -5.04 -10.18 -6.26
CA SER A 57 -5.32 -9.75 -7.62
C SER A 57 -5.79 -8.28 -7.63
N VAL A 58 -5.23 -7.50 -8.57
CA VAL A 58 -5.68 -6.14 -8.84
C VAL A 58 -6.74 -6.19 -9.92
N GLN A 59 -7.98 -5.85 -9.58
CA GLN A 59 -9.04 -5.79 -10.59
C GLN A 59 -8.89 -4.47 -11.36
N ALA A 60 -8.55 -4.58 -12.65
CA ALA A 60 -8.51 -3.45 -13.57
C ALA A 60 -9.94 -2.95 -13.82
N ALA A 61 -10.12 -1.64 -13.69
CA ALA A 61 -11.27 -0.93 -14.27
C ALA A 61 -11.04 -0.72 -15.76
#